data_AF-I3UG37-F1
#
_entry.id   AF-I3UG37-F1
#
_cell.length_a   1.000
_cell.length_b   1.000
_cell.length_c   1.000
_cell.angle_alpha   90.00
_cell.angle_beta   90.00
_cell.angle_gamma   90.00
#
_symmetry.space_group_name_H-M   'P 1'
#
loop_
_entity.id
_entity.type
_entity.pdbx_description
1 polymer ?
#
loop_
_entity_poly.entity_id
_entity_poly.type
_entity_poly.pdbx_seq_one_letter_code
_entity_poly.pdbx_strand_id
1 'polypeptide(L)' 'MILDEPTAALDLDTAKRIITYLRSSIPTLIVISHDDEVQAMADEILTLD' A
#
# COMPACT_ATOMS: atom_id res chain seq x y z
N MET A 1 0.12 -9.15 -6.90
CA MET A 1 -1.28 -8.93 -6.47
C MET A 1 -1.59 -7.45 -6.64
N ILE A 2 -2.81 -7.08 -7.01
CA ILE A 2 -3.24 -5.69 -7.16
C ILE A 2 -4.30 -5.40 -6.11
N LEU A 3 -4.16 -4.30 -5.38
CA LEU A 3 -5.11 -3.85 -4.37
C LEU A 3 -5.55 -2.42 -4.66
N ASP A 4 -6.85 -2.21 -4.65
CA ASP A 4 -7.47 -0.89 -4.86
C ASP A 4 -7.94 -0.32 -3.53
N GLU A 5 -7.32 0.78 -3.10
CA GLU A 5 -7.60 1.47 -1.83
C GLU A 5 -7.70 0.55 -0.60
N PRO A 6 -6.76 -0.39 -0.37
CA PRO A 6 -6.90 -1.44 0.65
C PRO A 6 -6.85 -0.92 2.10
N THR A 7 -6.43 0.34 2.29
CA THR A 7 -6.23 0.96 3.60
C THR A 7 -7.24 2.08 3.90
N ALA A 8 -8.19 2.36 3.00
CA ALA A 8 -9.06 3.54 3.11
C ALA A 8 -9.96 3.58 4.36
N ALA A 9 -10.25 2.43 4.97
CA ALA A 9 -11.04 2.33 6.21
C ALA A 9 -10.19 2.06 7.47
N LEU A 10 -8.87 2.12 7.35
CA LEU A 10 -7.93 1.78 8.42
C LEU A 10 -7.25 3.04 8.96
N ASP A 11 -6.91 3.00 10.24
CA ASP A 11 -5.93 3.96 10.77
C ASP A 11 -4.53 3.65 10.21
N LEU A 12 -3.65 4.63 10.30
CA LEU A 12 -2.32 4.57 9.69
C LEU A 12 -1.46 3.42 10.24
N ASP A 13 -1.53 3.11 11.53
CA ASP A 13 -0.73 2.04 12.12
C ASP A 13 -1.19 0.68 11.61
N THR A 14 -2.51 0.46 11.61
CA THR A 14 -3.11 -0.77 11.08
C THR A 14 -2.81 -0.93 9.58
N ALA A 15 -2.91 0.15 8.80
CA ALA A 15 -2.54 0.17 7.38
C ALA A 15 -1.09 -0.28 7.15
N LYS A 16 -0.13 0.34 7.86
CA LYS A 16 1.30 0.01 7.78
C LYS A 16 1.57 -1.45 8.11
N ARG A 17 0.90 -1.98 9.15
CA ARG A 17 1.04 -3.39 9.56
C ARG A 17 0.56 -4.36 8.49
N ILE A 18 -0.59 -4.09 7.87
CA ILE A 18 -1.15 -4.94 6.81
C ILE A 18 -0.26 -4.91 5.56
N ILE A 19 0.18 -3.73 5.13
CA ILE A 19 1.07 -3.60 3.96
C ILE A 19 2.38 -4.36 4.20
N THR A 20 2.97 -4.22 5.39
CA THR A 20 4.20 -4.94 5.78
C THR A 20 3.99 -6.46 5.73
N TYR A 21 2.87 -6.94 6.27
CA TYR A 21 2.52 -8.35 6.23
C TYR A 21 2.38 -8.87 4.79
N LEU A 22 1.63 -8.17 3.94
CA LEU A 22 1.43 -8.54 2.54
C LEU A 22 2.75 -8.56 1.76
N ARG A 23 3.61 -7.57 1.99
CA ARG A 23 4.95 -7.47 1.38
C ARG A 23 5.83 -8.68 1.71
N SER A 24 5.69 -9.27 2.90
CA SER A 24 6.44 -10.48 3.29
C SER A 24 5.95 -11.77 2.62
N SER A 25 4.70 -11.78 2.16
CA SER A 25 4.04 -12.98 1.63
C SER A 25 3.89 -12.98 0.11
N ILE A 26 4.02 -11.81 -0.53
CA ILE A 26 3.72 -11.61 -1.94
C ILE A 26 4.95 -11.02 -2.64
N PRO A 27 5.50 -11.68 -3.67
CA PRO A 27 6.71 -11.21 -4.36
C PRO A 27 6.58 -9.81 -4.97
N THR A 28 5.38 -9.44 -5.43
CA THR A 28 5.11 -8.12 -6.00
C THR A 28 3.68 -7.68 -5.66
N LEU A 29 3.57 -6.50 -5.05
CA LEU A 29 2.33 -5.87 -4.65
C LEU A 29 2.18 -4.54 -5.40
N ILE A 30 1.06 -4.36 -6.09
CA ILE A 30 0.67 -3.08 -6.67
C ILE A 30 -0.47 -2.55 -5.79
N VAL A 31 -0.29 -1.36 -5.24
CA VAL A 31 -1.26 -0.71 -4.37
C VAL A 31 -1.68 0.60 -5.02
N ILE A 32 -2.99 0.77 -5.18
CA ILE A 32 -3.59 2.05 -5.58
C ILE A 32 -4.01 2.73 -4.28
N SER A 33 -3.48 3.93 -4.02
CA SER A 33 -3.82 4.69 -2.82
C SER A 33 -3.58 6.19 -3.04
N HIS A 34 -4.47 6.99 -2.46
CA HIS A 34 -4.32 8.44 -2.34
C HIS A 34 -3.61 8.90 -1.05
N ASP A 35 -3.17 7.98 -0.19
CA ASP A 35 -2.53 8.30 1.09
C ASP A 35 -1.00 8.39 0.94
N ASP A 36 -0.44 9.59 1.18
CA ASP A 36 0.99 9.88 1.08
C ASP A 36 1.85 9.00 2.00
N GLU A 37 1.36 8.62 3.17
CA GLU A 37 2.09 7.77 4.11
C GLU A 37 2.17 6.32 3.62
N VAL A 38 1.13 5.85 2.92
CA VAL A 38 1.12 4.55 2.26
C VAL A 38 2.04 4.56 1.05
N GLN A 39 1.99 5.62 0.24
CA GLN A 39 2.89 5.79 -0.90
C GLN A 39 4.36 5.80 -0.49
N ALA A 40 4.69 6.43 0.65
CA ALA A 40 6.05 6.46 1.19
C ALA A 40 6.62 5.07 1.56
N MET A 41 5.78 4.03 1.64
CA MET A 41 6.22 2.64 1.86
C MET A 41 6.59 1.90 0.56
N ALA A 42 6.27 2.46 -0.61
CA ALA A 42 6.46 1.81 -1.89
C ALA A 42 7.94 1.85 -2.33
N ASP A 43 8.37 0.79 -3.02
CA ASP A 43 9.70 0.76 -3.63
C ASP A 43 9.75 1.63 -4.91
N GLU A 44 8.63 1.73 -5.62
CA GLU A 44 8.43 2.61 -6.78
C GLU A 44 7.04 3.24 -6.72
N ILE A 45 6.93 4.52 -7.12
CA ILE A 45 5.66 5.26 -7.17
C ILE A 45 5.37 5.61 -8.63
N LEU A 46 4.19 5.21 -9.11
CA LEU A 46 3.70 5.54 -10.44
C LEU A 46 2.55 6.54 -10.31
N THR A 47 2.74 7.75 -10.80
CA THR A 47 1.69 8.77 -10.88
C THR A 47 1.00 8.69 -12.23
N LEU A 48 -0.34 8.69 -12.22
CA LEU A 48 -1.16 8.70 -13.42
C LEU A 48 -1.81 10.09 -13.55
N ASP A 49 -1.62 10.73 -14.70
CA ASP A 49 -2.23 12.03 -15.05
C ASP A 49 -3.63 11.87 -15.66
#